data_AF-A0A7J4QKM8-F1
#
_entry.id   AF-A0A7J4QKM8-F1
#
_cell.length_a   1.000
_cell.length_b   1.000
_cell.length_c   1.000
_cell.angle_alpha   90.00
_cell.angle_beta   90.00
_cell.angle_gamma   90.00
#
_symmetry.space_group_name_H-M   'P 1'
#
loop_
_entity.id
_entity.type
_entity.pdbx_description
1 polymer ?
#
loop_
_entity_poly.entity_id
_entity_poly.type
_entity_poly.pdbx_seq_one_letter_code
_entity_poly.pdbx_strand_id
1 'polypeptide(L)' 'MGDKKYFVLMENGKDTSQVFASKQPRGAALKAATRGHTDIRLRERGTKRVHVFTGSISMVAKPANGPAWLP' A
#
# COMPACT_ATOMS: atom_id res chain seq x y z
N MET A 1 -21.08 -9.89 0.00
CA MET A 1 -20.18 -8.95 -0.71
C MET A 1 -19.21 -8.38 0.31
N GLY A 2 -17.92 -8.68 0.25
CA GLY A 2 -16.96 -8.14 1.22
C GLY A 2 -16.74 -6.65 0.98
N ASP A 3 -17.05 -5.81 1.95
CA ASP A 3 -16.99 -4.35 1.84
C ASP A 3 -15.61 -3.88 1.38
N LYS A 4 -15.58 -3.37 0.14
CA LYS A 4 -14.39 -2.74 -0.44
C LYS A 4 -14.29 -1.34 0.17
N LYS A 5 -13.22 -1.10 0.92
CA LYS A 5 -12.90 0.22 1.46
C LYS A 5 -11.92 0.93 0.54
N TYR A 6 -12.01 2.25 0.54
CA TYR A 6 -11.16 3.11 -0.28
C TYR A 6 -10.30 3.97 0.64
N PHE A 7 -9.00 3.98 0.38
CA PHE A 7 -8.00 4.70 1.17
C PHE A 7 -7.27 5.69 0.27
N VAL A 8 -7.24 6.96 0.66
CA VAL A 8 -6.52 8.02 -0.07
C VAL A 8 -5.16 8.21 0.57
N LEU A 9 -4.10 8.22 -0.24
CA LEU A 9 -2.76 8.55 0.24
C LEU A 9 -2.69 10.05 0.54
N MET A 10 -2.15 10.37 1.71
CA MET A 10 -1.87 11.73 2.13
C MET A 10 -0.36 11.98 2.08
N GLU A 11 0.03 13.07 1.44
CA GLU A 11 1.41 13.58 1.46
C GLU A 11 1.39 15.02 1.95
N ASN A 12 2.30 15.37 2.85
CA ASN A 12 2.41 16.73 3.41
C ASN A 12 1.09 17.29 3.98
N GLY A 13 0.24 16.41 4.53
CA GLY A 13 -1.06 16.79 5.12
C GLY A 13 -2.18 17.04 4.10
N LYS A 14 -1.91 16.90 2.81
CA LYS A 14 -2.91 17.02 1.73
C LYS A 14 -3.26 15.65 1.15
N ASP A 15 -4.50 15.50 0.72
CA ASP A 15 -4.95 14.32 0.00
C ASP A 15 -4.34 14.33 -1.40
N THR A 16 -3.74 13.21 -1.80
CA THR A 16 -3.21 13.02 -3.16
C THR A 16 -4.26 12.41 -4.08
N SER A 17 -3.96 12.31 -5.37
CA SER A 17 -4.79 11.62 -6.36
C SER A 17 -4.74 10.10 -6.25
N GLN A 18 -3.82 9.53 -5.45
CA GLN A 18 -3.69 8.09 -5.32
C GLN A 18 -4.73 7.49 -4.36
N VAL A 19 -5.54 6.58 -4.89
CA VAL A 19 -6.56 5.85 -4.14
C VAL A 19 -6.27 4.35 -4.18
N PHE A 20 -6.23 3.73 -3.01
CA PHE A 20 -6.02 2.30 -2.83
C PHE A 20 -7.30 1.63 -2.35
N ALA A 21 -7.78 0.62 -3.08
CA ALA A 21 -8.92 -0.19 -2.68
C ALA A 21 -8.46 -1.46 -1.94
N SER A 22 -8.99 -1.72 -0.75
CA SER A 22 -8.69 -2.92 0.05
C SER A 22 -9.80 -3.18 1.07
N LYS A 23 -9.93 -4.42 1.55
CA LYS A 23 -10.82 -4.73 2.69
C LYS A 23 -10.25 -4.22 4.01
N GLN A 24 -8.92 -4.23 4.14
CA GLN A 24 -8.20 -3.83 5.35
C GLN A 24 -7.21 -2.69 5.06
N PRO A 25 -6.97 -1.77 6.01
CA PRO A 25 -6.04 -0.65 5.84
C PRO A 25 -4.60 -1.13 5.58
N ARG A 26 -4.18 -2.23 6.23
CA ARG A 26 -2.85 -2.84 6.00
C ARG A 26 -2.66 -3.30 4.55
N GLY A 27 -3.71 -3.84 3.92
CA GLY A 27 -3.64 -4.24 2.51
C GLY A 27 -3.50 -3.05 1.55
N ALA A 28 -4.10 -1.90 1.89
CA ALA A 28 -3.87 -0.67 1.14
C ALA A 28 -2.44 -0.13 1.36
N ALA A 29 -1.94 -0.23 2.59
CA ALA A 29 -0.57 0.16 2.91
C ALA A 29 0.48 -0.68 2.17
N LEU A 30 0.28 -2.01 2.07
CA LEU A 30 1.17 -2.86 1.28
C LEU A 30 1.20 -2.45 -0.20
N LYS A 31 0.06 -2.11 -0.79
CA LYS A 31 0.00 -1.61 -2.18
C LYS A 31 0.74 -0.28 -2.34
N ALA A 32 0.63 0.62 -1.36
CA ALA A 32 1.37 1.88 -1.35
C ALA A 32 2.89 1.63 -1.21
N ALA A 33 3.29 0.71 -0.33
CA ALA A 33 4.68 0.32 -0.14
C ALA A 33 5.28 -0.28 -1.43
N THR A 34 4.56 -1.18 -2.11
CA THR A 34 4.97 -1.74 -3.41
C THR A 34 5.17 -0.67 -4.49
N ARG A 35 4.49 0.48 -4.39
CA ARG A 35 4.70 1.63 -5.30
C ARG A 35 5.89 2.52 -4.91
N GLY A 36 6.60 2.21 -3.83
CA GLY A 36 7.79 2.93 -3.39
C GLY A 36 7.55 3.95 -2.27
N HIS A 37 6.34 4.03 -1.71
CA HIS A 37 6.07 4.93 -0.57
C HIS A 37 6.56 4.30 0.74
N THR A 38 7.35 5.04 1.52
CA THR A 38 7.90 4.59 2.81
C THR A 38 7.13 5.14 4.02
N ASP A 39 6.88 6.45 4.07
CA ASP A 39 5.94 7.06 5.02
C ASP A 39 4.53 7.07 4.41
N ILE A 40 3.69 6.13 4.85
CA ILE A 40 2.38 5.87 4.26
C ILE A 40 1.30 6.36 5.20
N ARG A 41 0.64 7.47 4.83
CA ARG A 41 -0.53 8.01 5.55
C ARG A 41 -1.77 7.81 4.69
N LEU A 42 -2.70 6.98 5.16
CA LEU A 42 -3.89 6.58 4.42
C LEU A 42 -5.16 7.04 5.13
N ARG A 43 -5.96 7.87 4.46
CA ARG A 43 -7.28 8.30 4.94
C ARG A 43 -8.37 7.37 4.40
N GLU A 44 -9.17 6.79 5.29
CA GLU A 44 -10.31 5.94 4.91
C GLU A 44 -11.49 6.83 4.45
N ARG A 45 -11.87 6.74 3.16
CA ARG A 45 -13.02 7.49 2.63
C ARG A 45 -14.31 7.08 3.33
N GLY A 46 -15.14 8.07 3.68
CA GLY A 46 -16.37 7.87 4.42
C GLY A 46 -16.20 7.81 5.94
N THR A 47 -14.97 7.89 6.44
CA THR A 47 -14.69 8.01 7.88
C THR A 47 -13.69 9.15 8.13
N LYS A 48 -13.52 9.53 9.40
CA LYS A 48 -12.49 10.51 9.83
C LYS A 48 -11.18 9.84 10.27
N ARG A 49 -10.93 8.60 9.84
CA ARG A 49 -9.76 7.81 10.26
C ARG A 49 -8.59 8.01 9.32
N VAL A 50 -7.41 8.21 9.91
CA VAL A 50 -6.13 8.22 9.21
C VAL A 50 -5.29 7.09 9.79
N HIS A 51 -4.80 6.23 8.91
CA HIS A 51 -3.91 5.13 9.24
C HIS A 51 -2.49 5.51 8.84
N VAL A 52 -1.56 5.43 9.79
CA VAL A 52 -0.15 5.75 9.55
C VAL A 52 0.63 4.45 9.59
N PHE A 53 1.42 4.21 8.55
CA PHE A 53 2.24 3.02 8.39
C PHE A 53 3.62 3.39 7.90
N THR A 54 4.60 2.57 8.25
CA THR A 54 5.92 2.60 7.64
C THR A 54 6.06 1.36 6.78
N GLY A 55 6.33 1.56 5.49
CA GLY A 55 6.50 0.48 4.51
C GLY A 55 7.93 0.41 4.01
N SER A 56 8.38 -0.79 3.67
CA SER A 56 9.64 -1.03 2.98
C SER A 56 9.45 -2.10 1.92
N ILE A 57 10.19 -1.97 0.82
CA ILE A 57 10.31 -3.00 -0.20
C ILE A 57 11.77 -3.36 -0.36
N SER A 58 12.04 -4.64 -0.53
CA SER A 58 13.39 -5.17 -0.78
C SER A 58 13.33 -6.12 -1.96
N MET A 59 14.18 -5.89 -2.96
CA MET A 59 14.37 -6.83 -4.04
C MET A 59 15.13 -8.04 -3.50
N VAL A 60 14.56 -9.23 -3.66
CA VAL A 60 15.18 -10.49 -3.24
C VAL A 60 15.76 -11.15 -4.47
N ALA A 61 16.99 -11.68 -4.34
CA ALA A 61 17.64 -12.41 -5.42
C ALA A 61 16.86 -13.69 -5.77
N LYS A 62 16.99 -14.11 -7.03
CA LYS A 62 16.43 -15.38 -7.50
C LYS A 62 16.87 -16.53 -6.59
N PRO A 63 15.94 -17.36 -6.08
CA PRO A 63 16.30 -18.52 -5.29
C PRO A 63 17.03 -19.56 -6.16
N ALA A 64 17.96 -20.32 -5.59
CA ALA A 64 18.79 -21.29 -6.32
C ALA A 64 17.96 -22.37 -7.05
N ASN A 65 16.79 -22.73 -6.52
CA ASN A 65 15.85 -23.69 -7.14
C ASN A 65 14.82 -23.02 -8.06
N GLY A 66 15.01 -21.75 -8.42
CA GLY A 66 14.10 -21.00 -9.27
C GLY A 66 14.18 -21.47 -10.72
N PRO A 67 13.06 -21.48 -11.47
CA PRO A 67 13.04 -21.93 -12.85
C PRO A 67 13.92 -21.05 -13.76
N ALA A 68 14.44 -21.63 -14.84
CA ALA A 68 15.38 -20.95 -15.75
C ALA A 68 14.80 -19.69 -16.42
N TRP A 69 13.47 -19.63 -16.60
CA TRP A 69 12.77 -18.52 -17.24
C TRP A 69 12.57 -17.29 -16.33
N LEU A 70 12.78 -17.42 -15.02
CA LEU A 70 12.75 -16.28 -14.10
C LEU A 70 14.16 -15.66 -14.08
N PRO A 71 14.35 -14.43 -14.59
CA PRO A 71 15.65 -13.76 -14.50
C PRO A 71 16.04 -13.48 -13.03
#